data_AF-T2JLR4-F1
#
_entry.id   AF-T2JLR4-F1
#
_cell.length_a   1.000
_cell.length_b   1.000
_cell.length_c   1.000
_cell.angle_alpha   90.00
_cell.angle_beta   90.00
_cell.angle_gamma   90.00
#
_symmetry.space_group_name_H-M   'P 1'
#
loop_
_entity.id
_entity.type
_entity.pdbx_description
1 polymer ?
#
loop_
_entity_poly.entity_id
_entity_poly.type
_entity_poly.pdbx_seq_one_letter_code
_entity_poly.pdbx_strand_id
1 'polypeptide(L)'
;MIGWNKLQINFKSLSFSILSGVAWANFGNPQLVQALTLIPSDLNPGDQYRLVFVTSTTRNALSTQISDYNAFVDATAKAEDSLLKDLDTTWNAIGSTSTVDARDNTNTNPEENIGVPIYLIDGNRVANNNADLWDGSILVQIDRTEKDNVVDRTPPFGFTNVWTGTNFEGFGRLNDELGTNNPHPVRGIANLSGISTGQSWIAGSFNIGIDSSFLFAMYGMSGTLTVPSVVAPSTPEPNGLLGLLTLRGLILAGTVSKSRK
;
A
#
# COMPACT_ATOMS: atom_id res chain seq x y z
N MET A 1 56.52 -13.05 27.32
CA MET A 1 55.33 -12.19 27.24
C MET A 1 55.66 -11.05 26.30
N ILE A 2 55.31 -11.21 25.02
CA ILE A 2 55.84 -10.44 23.90
C ILE A 2 54.71 -9.52 23.42
N GLY A 3 54.94 -8.21 23.49
CA GLY A 3 54.07 -7.20 22.92
C GLY A 3 54.14 -7.23 21.40
N TRP A 4 52.99 -7.05 20.74
CA TRP A 4 52.93 -6.90 19.29
C TRP A 4 52.25 -5.58 18.93
N ASN A 5 53.02 -4.83 18.15
CA ASN A 5 52.78 -3.48 17.66
C ASN A 5 51.62 -3.41 16.66
N LYS A 6 50.98 -2.24 16.64
CA LYS A 6 50.02 -1.81 15.60
C LYS A 6 50.66 -1.88 14.21
N LEU A 7 50.10 -2.71 13.34
CA LEU A 7 50.35 -2.64 11.90
C LEU A 7 49.55 -1.47 11.31
N GLN A 8 50.25 -0.37 11.00
CA GLN A 8 49.75 0.65 10.08
C GLN A 8 50.03 0.19 8.65
N ILE A 9 48.97 0.06 7.84
CA ILE A 9 49.11 -0.12 6.39
C ILE A 9 48.94 1.25 5.74
N ASN A 10 50.01 1.68 5.07
CA ASN A 10 50.17 2.97 4.43
C ASN A 10 49.92 2.79 2.92
N PHE A 11 48.77 3.25 2.41
CA PHE A 11 48.46 3.14 0.99
C PHE A 11 49.09 4.31 0.22
N LYS A 12 50.32 4.10 -0.26
CA LYS A 12 50.92 4.93 -1.32
C LYS A 12 50.32 4.56 -2.68
N SER A 13 50.13 5.58 -3.50
CA SER A 13 49.49 5.62 -4.81
C SER A 13 49.80 4.48 -5.77
N LEU A 14 48.76 3.94 -6.41
CA LEU A 14 48.84 3.25 -7.69
C LEU A 14 47.76 3.83 -8.61
N SER A 15 48.19 4.71 -9.51
CA SER A 15 47.37 5.17 -10.62
C SER A 15 47.27 4.05 -11.66
N PHE A 16 46.08 3.49 -11.86
CA PHE A 16 45.75 2.67 -13.01
C PHE A 16 44.49 3.23 -13.67
N SER A 17 44.69 3.94 -14.77
CA SER A 17 43.63 4.34 -15.69
C SER A 17 43.21 3.11 -16.50
N ILE A 18 42.01 2.57 -16.25
CA ILE A 18 41.30 1.75 -17.25
C ILE A 18 39.85 2.20 -17.31
N LEU A 19 39.51 2.63 -18.51
CA LEU A 19 38.22 3.03 -19.03
C LEU A 19 37.33 1.80 -19.22
N SER A 20 36.26 1.65 -18.43
CA SER A 20 35.02 0.96 -18.83
C SER A 20 34.03 1.03 -17.67
N GLY A 21 32.88 1.64 -17.93
CA GLY A 21 31.83 1.86 -16.95
C GLY A 21 31.36 0.57 -16.28
N VAL A 22 31.49 0.54 -14.96
CA VAL A 22 30.58 -0.20 -14.10
C VAL A 22 29.95 0.88 -13.24
N ALA A 23 28.77 1.34 -13.67
CA ALA A 23 27.88 2.05 -12.78
C ALA A 23 27.65 1.13 -11.59
N TRP A 24 28.13 1.54 -10.42
CA TRP A 24 27.70 0.95 -9.18
C TRP A 24 26.17 1.09 -9.16
N ALA A 25 25.48 -0.04 -9.28
CA ALA A 25 24.04 -0.08 -9.12
C ALA A 25 23.76 0.59 -7.78
N ASN A 26 23.06 1.72 -7.83
CA ASN A 26 22.50 2.34 -6.65
C ASN A 26 21.73 1.23 -5.92
N PHE A 27 22.18 0.86 -4.73
CA PHE A 27 21.35 0.10 -3.81
C PHE A 27 20.05 0.91 -3.69
N GLY A 28 18.98 0.37 -4.26
CA GLY A 28 17.68 1.02 -4.29
C GLY A 28 17.34 1.44 -2.87
N ASN A 29 16.96 2.70 -2.71
CA ASN A 29 16.44 3.18 -1.44
C ASN A 29 15.35 2.20 -1.00
N PRO A 30 15.48 1.50 0.16
CA PRO A 30 14.51 0.49 0.56
C PRO A 30 13.09 1.06 0.66
N GLN A 31 12.97 2.36 0.89
CA GLN A 31 11.73 3.13 0.83
C GLN A 31 11.08 3.14 -0.57
N LEU A 32 11.86 3.28 -1.65
CA LEU A 32 11.35 3.18 -3.02
C LEU A 32 10.97 1.74 -3.40
N VAL A 33 11.64 0.75 -2.81
CA VAL A 33 11.34 -0.68 -3.03
C VAL A 33 10.05 -1.09 -2.31
N GLN A 34 9.80 -0.60 -1.09
CA GLN A 34 8.54 -0.85 -0.35
C GLN A 34 7.33 -0.11 -0.96
N ALA A 35 7.52 1.13 -1.43
CA ALA A 35 6.46 1.85 -2.14
C ALA A 35 6.06 1.12 -3.45
N LEU A 36 7.00 0.42 -4.09
CA LEU A 36 6.73 -0.33 -5.31
C LEU A 36 5.90 -1.60 -5.07
N THR A 37 6.02 -2.24 -3.89
CA THR A 37 5.24 -3.44 -3.56
C THR A 37 3.77 -3.15 -3.28
N LEU A 38 3.41 -1.91 -2.92
CA LEU A 38 2.03 -1.50 -2.66
C LEU A 38 1.30 -0.99 -3.92
N ILE A 39 1.99 -0.90 -5.06
CA ILE A 39 1.40 -0.50 -6.34
C ILE A 39 0.90 -1.77 -7.05
N PRO A 40 -0.42 -1.89 -7.27
CA PRO A 40 -0.97 -3.01 -8.03
C PRO A 40 -0.38 -3.08 -9.45
N SER A 41 -0.05 -4.29 -9.89
CA SER A 41 0.67 -4.52 -11.15
C SER A 41 -0.11 -4.20 -12.42
N ASP A 42 -1.44 -4.05 -12.31
CA ASP A 42 -2.35 -3.74 -13.40
C ASP A 42 -2.65 -2.24 -13.54
N LEU A 43 -1.99 -1.39 -12.75
CA LEU A 43 -2.09 0.07 -12.84
C LEU A 43 -0.89 0.69 -13.57
N ASN A 44 -1.18 1.71 -14.36
CA ASN A 44 -0.18 2.53 -15.04
C ASN A 44 0.16 3.78 -14.19
N PRO A 45 1.31 4.41 -14.46
CA PRO A 45 1.62 5.71 -13.87
C PRO A 45 0.52 6.74 -14.09
N GLY A 46 0.12 7.44 -13.02
CA GLY A 46 -0.99 8.39 -13.01
C GLY A 46 -2.36 7.80 -12.71
N ASP A 47 -2.51 6.46 -12.73
CA ASP A 47 -3.77 5.83 -12.33
C ASP A 47 -4.04 6.04 -10.84
N GLN A 48 -5.33 6.16 -10.50
CA GLN A 48 -5.77 6.33 -9.12
C GLN A 48 -6.33 5.03 -8.54
N TYR A 49 -6.11 4.82 -7.25
CA TYR A 49 -6.55 3.62 -6.55
C TYR A 49 -6.72 3.89 -5.05
N ARG A 50 -7.27 2.91 -4.32
CA ARG A 50 -7.30 2.88 -2.86
C ARG A 50 -6.76 1.55 -2.35
N LEU A 51 -6.26 1.58 -1.12
CA LEU A 51 -5.84 0.40 -0.39
C LEU A 51 -6.83 0.09 0.74
N VAL A 52 -7.05 -1.20 0.98
CA VAL A 52 -7.86 -1.71 2.10
C VAL A 52 -7.11 -2.82 2.83
N PHE A 53 -7.30 -2.91 4.15
CA PHE A 53 -6.69 -3.91 5.02
C PHE A 53 -7.55 -4.18 6.26
N VAL A 54 -7.19 -5.19 7.06
CA VAL A 54 -7.74 -5.46 8.40
C VAL A 54 -6.73 -5.03 9.47
N THR A 55 -7.11 -4.29 10.50
CA THR A 55 -6.16 -3.92 11.56
C THR A 55 -5.57 -5.15 12.26
N SER A 56 -4.25 -5.20 12.45
CA SER A 56 -3.61 -6.25 13.27
C SER A 56 -3.95 -6.14 14.75
N THR A 57 -4.28 -4.92 15.20
CA THR A 57 -4.74 -4.64 16.56
C THR A 57 -6.27 -4.66 16.62
N THR A 58 -6.81 -4.68 17.84
CA THR A 58 -8.25 -4.82 18.08
C THR A 58 -8.78 -3.73 18.99
N ARG A 59 -10.08 -3.45 18.89
CA ARG A 59 -10.80 -2.50 19.75
C ARG A 59 -12.24 -2.93 19.99
N ASN A 60 -12.83 -2.29 21.00
CA ASN A 60 -14.27 -2.39 21.26
C ASN A 60 -15.08 -1.45 20.34
N ALA A 61 -16.39 -1.65 20.33
CA ALA A 61 -17.38 -0.91 19.53
C ALA A 61 -18.28 0.01 20.39
N LEU A 62 -17.72 0.57 21.48
CA LEU A 62 -18.46 1.39 22.45
C LEU A 62 -18.62 2.87 22.06
N SER A 63 -17.76 3.40 21.18
CA SER A 63 -17.80 4.82 20.83
C SER A 63 -18.94 5.12 19.87
N THR A 64 -19.69 6.18 20.14
CA THR A 64 -20.72 6.74 19.23
C THR A 64 -20.11 7.58 18.10
N GLN A 65 -18.82 7.92 18.18
CA GLN A 65 -18.16 8.84 17.28
C GLN A 65 -17.37 8.08 16.21
N ILE A 66 -17.71 8.30 14.94
CA ILE A 66 -16.97 7.67 13.83
C ILE A 66 -15.48 8.05 13.82
N SER A 67 -15.16 9.26 14.29
CA SER A 67 -13.80 9.77 14.39
C SER A 67 -12.90 8.91 15.26
N ASP A 68 -13.44 8.26 16.29
CA ASP A 68 -12.64 7.42 17.17
C ASP A 68 -12.19 6.17 16.44
N TYR A 69 -13.06 5.58 15.61
CA TYR A 69 -12.75 4.42 14.78
C TYR A 69 -11.75 4.77 13.68
N ASN A 70 -11.92 5.92 13.03
CA ASN A 70 -10.94 6.43 12.06
C ASN A 70 -9.58 6.67 12.71
N ALA A 71 -9.53 7.31 13.89
CA ALA A 71 -8.27 7.54 14.60
C ALA A 71 -7.55 6.24 14.97
N PHE A 72 -8.28 5.18 15.31
CA PHE A 72 -7.70 3.87 15.57
C PHE A 72 -7.13 3.21 14.31
N VAL A 73 -7.86 3.25 13.21
CA VAL A 73 -7.41 2.72 11.92
C VAL A 73 -6.19 3.49 11.41
N ASP A 74 -6.21 4.82 11.47
CA ASP A 74 -5.11 5.70 11.07
C ASP A 74 -3.87 5.47 11.92
N ALA A 75 -4.02 5.36 13.25
CA ALA A 75 -2.91 5.03 14.13
C ALA A 75 -2.31 3.65 13.85
N THR A 76 -3.14 2.66 13.50
CA THR A 76 -2.66 1.32 13.11
C THR A 76 -1.90 1.37 11.80
N ALA A 77 -2.44 2.02 10.77
CA ALA A 77 -1.79 2.16 9.47
C ALA A 77 -0.47 2.93 9.55
N LYS A 78 -0.35 3.89 10.47
CA LYS A 78 0.86 4.72 10.68
C LYS A 78 1.81 4.18 11.75
N ALA A 79 1.57 2.97 12.27
CA ALA A 79 2.49 2.34 13.20
C ALA A 79 3.87 2.11 12.55
N GLU A 80 4.94 2.16 13.35
CA GLU A 80 6.32 2.08 12.82
C GLU A 80 6.65 0.80 12.04
N ASP A 81 5.95 -0.29 12.36
CA ASP A 81 6.10 -1.59 11.72
C ASP A 81 5.06 -1.87 10.62
N SER A 82 4.22 -0.89 10.28
CA SER A 82 3.29 -0.94 9.15
C SER A 82 4.00 -0.67 7.83
N LEU A 83 3.60 -1.38 6.77
CA LEU A 83 4.04 -1.10 5.40
C LEU A 83 3.44 0.20 4.86
N LEU A 84 2.38 0.71 5.51
CA LEU A 84 1.57 1.83 5.06
C LEU A 84 2.02 3.17 5.65
N LYS A 85 2.99 3.17 6.57
CA LYS A 85 3.31 4.33 7.42
C LYS A 85 3.78 5.57 6.67
N ASP A 86 4.47 5.36 5.55
CA ASP A 86 5.07 6.43 4.74
C ASP A 86 4.12 6.90 3.62
N LEU A 87 2.90 6.36 3.53
CA LEU A 87 1.88 6.83 2.59
C LEU A 87 1.21 8.10 3.12
N ASP A 88 1.35 9.19 2.36
CA ASP A 88 0.70 10.47 2.65
C ASP A 88 -0.80 10.42 2.32
N THR A 89 -1.56 9.77 3.21
CA THR A 89 -3.01 9.63 3.11
C THR A 89 -3.65 9.54 4.48
N THR A 90 -4.97 9.67 4.50
CA THR A 90 -5.79 9.40 5.68
C THR A 90 -6.35 7.99 5.59
N TRP A 91 -6.41 7.29 6.72
CA TRP A 91 -7.06 5.99 6.80
C TRP A 91 -8.34 6.07 7.63
N ASN A 92 -9.45 5.71 7.00
CA ASN A 92 -10.76 5.70 7.65
C ASN A 92 -11.24 4.27 7.84
N ALA A 93 -11.98 4.05 8.92
CA ALA A 93 -12.61 2.77 9.18
C ALA A 93 -13.75 2.51 8.18
N ILE A 94 -13.84 1.27 7.67
CA ILE A 94 -15.07 0.82 7.01
C ILE A 94 -16.05 0.40 8.12
N GLY A 95 -16.79 1.38 8.60
CA GLY A 95 -17.84 1.15 9.59
C GLY A 95 -18.80 2.31 9.71
N SER A 96 -19.97 2.05 10.28
CA SER A 96 -21.03 3.01 10.48
C SER A 96 -21.31 3.23 11.96
N THR A 97 -21.58 4.48 12.33
CA THR A 97 -22.27 4.83 13.58
C THR A 97 -23.70 5.24 13.27
N SER A 98 -24.52 5.52 14.29
CA SER A 98 -25.92 5.93 14.09
C SER A 98 -26.10 7.25 13.31
N THR A 99 -25.03 7.98 13.04
CA THR A 99 -25.08 9.28 12.36
C THR A 99 -24.19 9.36 11.12
N VAL A 100 -23.34 8.35 10.86
CA VAL A 100 -22.40 8.36 9.74
C VAL A 100 -22.35 6.97 9.13
N ASP A 101 -22.68 6.89 7.85
CA ASP A 101 -22.61 5.67 7.05
C ASP A 101 -21.17 5.39 6.60
N ALA A 102 -20.78 4.11 6.52
CA ALA A 102 -19.44 3.71 6.09
C ALA A 102 -19.09 4.21 4.68
N ARG A 103 -20.07 4.20 3.76
CA ARG A 103 -19.90 4.68 2.39
C ARG A 103 -19.57 6.18 2.34
N ASP A 104 -20.11 6.97 3.26
CA ASP A 104 -19.82 8.40 3.36
C ASP A 104 -18.49 8.63 4.12
N ASN A 105 -18.27 7.90 5.21
CA ASN A 105 -17.04 7.99 6.01
C ASN A 105 -15.77 7.71 5.20
N THR A 106 -15.85 6.78 4.25
CA THR A 106 -14.74 6.39 3.38
C THR A 106 -14.71 7.15 2.05
N ASN A 107 -15.68 8.05 1.81
CA ASN A 107 -15.87 8.74 0.53
C ASN A 107 -15.99 7.74 -0.65
N THR A 108 -16.78 6.69 -0.44
CA THR A 108 -17.07 5.61 -1.40
C THR A 108 -18.57 5.51 -1.73
N ASN A 109 -19.34 6.57 -1.50
CA ASN A 109 -20.75 6.61 -1.87
C ASN A 109 -20.90 6.54 -3.40
N PRO A 110 -21.50 5.48 -3.97
CA PRO A 110 -21.61 5.31 -5.42
C PRO A 110 -22.55 6.32 -6.08
N GLU A 111 -23.41 6.98 -5.31
CA GLU A 111 -24.31 8.03 -5.81
C GLU A 111 -23.58 9.37 -5.99
N GLU A 112 -22.46 9.58 -5.30
CA GLU A 112 -21.68 10.83 -5.36
C GLU A 112 -20.50 10.74 -6.33
N ASN A 113 -19.87 9.56 -6.44
CA ASN A 113 -18.75 9.33 -7.34
C ASN A 113 -18.65 7.84 -7.71
N ILE A 114 -18.33 7.56 -8.98
CA ILE A 114 -17.98 6.20 -9.45
C ILE A 114 -16.87 5.61 -8.59
N GLY A 115 -15.89 6.43 -8.20
CA GLY A 115 -14.73 6.00 -7.42
C GLY A 115 -13.64 5.38 -8.28
N VAL A 116 -12.67 4.77 -7.60
CA VAL A 116 -11.47 4.17 -8.19
C VAL A 116 -11.37 2.71 -7.75
N PRO A 117 -10.59 1.88 -8.45
CA PRO A 117 -10.30 0.52 -8.00
C PRO A 117 -9.75 0.47 -6.58
N ILE A 118 -10.18 -0.55 -5.83
CA ILE A 118 -9.81 -0.78 -4.44
C ILE A 118 -9.03 -2.08 -4.39
N TYR A 119 -7.85 -2.04 -3.78
CA TYR A 119 -6.94 -3.17 -3.69
C TYR A 119 -6.64 -3.53 -2.25
N LEU A 120 -6.49 -4.82 -2.01
CA LEU A 120 -5.81 -5.33 -0.84
C LEU A 120 -4.33 -4.93 -0.92
N ILE A 121 -3.69 -4.78 0.23
CA ILE A 121 -2.30 -4.33 0.28
C ILE A 121 -1.28 -5.29 -0.37
N ASP A 122 -1.68 -6.54 -0.66
CA ASP A 122 -0.88 -7.50 -1.42
C ASP A 122 -1.03 -7.34 -2.95
N GLY A 123 -1.74 -6.29 -3.38
CA GLY A 123 -1.96 -5.93 -4.78
C GLY A 123 -3.17 -6.61 -5.42
N ASN A 124 -3.88 -7.50 -4.72
CA ASN A 124 -5.09 -8.11 -5.27
C ASN A 124 -6.26 -7.12 -5.28
N ARG A 125 -7.00 -7.07 -6.39
CA ARG A 125 -8.16 -6.19 -6.53
C ARG A 125 -9.34 -6.71 -5.71
N VAL A 126 -9.89 -5.87 -4.84
CA VAL A 126 -11.05 -6.14 -3.97
C VAL A 126 -12.33 -5.69 -4.64
N ALA A 127 -12.33 -4.50 -5.24
CA ALA A 127 -13.47 -3.95 -5.96
C ALA A 127 -13.00 -3.10 -7.15
N ASN A 128 -13.79 -3.10 -8.21
CA ASN A 128 -13.55 -2.33 -9.42
C ASN A 128 -13.80 -0.84 -9.22
N ASN A 129 -14.74 -0.48 -8.35
CA ASN A 129 -15.14 0.89 -8.05
C ASN A 129 -16.04 0.94 -6.79
N ASN A 130 -16.63 2.10 -6.48
CA ASN A 130 -17.49 2.28 -5.31
C ASN A 130 -18.78 1.44 -5.37
N ALA A 131 -19.39 1.30 -6.55
CA ALA A 131 -20.62 0.51 -6.69
C ALA A 131 -20.34 -0.98 -6.48
N ASP A 132 -19.24 -1.48 -7.02
CA ASP A 132 -18.78 -2.87 -6.85
C ASP A 132 -18.48 -3.19 -5.38
N LEU A 133 -17.93 -2.24 -4.61
CA LEU A 133 -17.69 -2.45 -3.17
C LEU A 133 -19.00 -2.67 -2.37
N TRP A 134 -20.07 -2.00 -2.75
CA TRP A 134 -21.34 -1.93 -2.00
C TRP A 134 -22.50 -2.70 -2.66
N ASP A 135 -22.21 -3.62 -3.58
CA ASP A 135 -23.25 -4.39 -4.30
C ASP A 135 -23.64 -5.71 -3.61
N GLY A 136 -22.96 -6.05 -2.51
CA GLY A 136 -23.14 -7.31 -1.80
C GLY A 136 -22.06 -8.36 -2.05
N SER A 137 -21.06 -8.07 -2.87
CA SER A 137 -19.91 -8.93 -3.10
C SER A 137 -18.60 -8.15 -3.28
N ILE A 138 -17.48 -8.84 -3.10
CA ILE A 138 -16.14 -8.35 -3.42
C ILE A 138 -15.35 -9.46 -4.13
N LEU A 139 -14.36 -9.07 -4.93
CA LEU A 139 -13.60 -10.00 -5.77
C LEU A 139 -12.69 -10.92 -4.96
N VAL A 140 -12.07 -10.40 -3.91
CA VAL A 140 -11.21 -11.14 -2.98
C VAL A 140 -11.52 -10.75 -1.54
N GLN A 141 -11.32 -11.68 -0.62
CA GLN A 141 -11.50 -11.42 0.81
C GLN A 141 -10.48 -10.40 1.31
N ILE A 142 -10.88 -9.51 2.23
CA ILE A 142 -9.97 -8.55 2.87
C ILE A 142 -9.37 -9.23 4.10
N ASP A 143 -8.25 -9.93 3.94
CA ASP A 143 -7.67 -10.80 4.97
C ASP A 143 -6.20 -10.50 5.30
N ARG A 144 -5.68 -9.36 4.85
CA ARG A 144 -4.31 -8.91 5.14
C ARG A 144 -4.31 -7.78 6.15
N THR A 145 -3.35 -7.84 7.07
CA THR A 145 -3.05 -6.76 8.01
C THR A 145 -2.24 -5.65 7.38
N GLU A 146 -2.08 -4.49 8.01
CA GLU A 146 -1.21 -3.39 7.55
C GLU A 146 0.28 -3.77 7.37
N LYS A 147 0.64 -5.00 7.76
CA LYS A 147 1.98 -5.59 7.68
C LYS A 147 2.08 -6.69 6.61
N ASP A 148 1.03 -6.91 5.82
CA ASP A 148 0.88 -8.00 4.84
C ASP A 148 0.91 -9.41 5.45
N ASN A 149 0.57 -9.53 6.73
CA ASN A 149 0.28 -10.83 7.33
C ASN A 149 -1.18 -11.19 7.11
N VAL A 150 -1.45 -12.45 6.79
CA VAL A 150 -2.81 -13.01 6.81
C VAL A 150 -3.36 -12.93 8.24
N VAL A 151 -4.59 -12.44 8.41
CA VAL A 151 -5.22 -12.41 9.74
C VAL A 151 -5.48 -13.83 10.27
N ASP A 152 -5.17 -14.04 11.54
CA ASP A 152 -5.29 -15.34 12.18
C ASP A 152 -6.75 -15.77 12.37
N ARG A 153 -7.02 -17.06 12.11
CA ARG A 153 -8.28 -17.72 12.48
C ARG A 153 -8.26 -18.11 13.95
N THR A 154 -8.20 -17.13 14.85
CA THR A 154 -8.16 -17.42 16.29
C THR A 154 -9.53 -17.85 16.84
N PRO A 155 -9.54 -18.73 17.85
CA PRO A 155 -10.74 -19.06 18.63
C PRO A 155 -11.42 -17.80 19.22
N PRO A 156 -12.73 -17.84 19.51
CA PRO A 156 -13.59 -19.03 19.54
C PRO A 156 -14.28 -19.37 18.21
N PHE A 157 -14.17 -18.52 17.19
CA PHE A 157 -15.01 -18.62 15.98
C PHE A 157 -14.35 -19.31 14.78
N GLY A 158 -13.03 -19.47 14.79
CA GLY A 158 -12.29 -20.05 13.65
C GLY A 158 -12.22 -19.11 12.43
N PHE A 159 -12.50 -17.82 12.64
CA PHE A 159 -12.38 -16.74 11.68
C PHE A 159 -12.19 -15.40 12.40
N THR A 160 -11.67 -14.41 11.69
CA THR A 160 -11.46 -13.06 12.20
C THR A 160 -12.75 -12.25 12.05
N ASN A 161 -13.30 -11.82 13.19
CA ASN A 161 -14.40 -10.87 13.22
C ASN A 161 -13.87 -9.45 13.01
N VAL A 162 -14.64 -8.64 12.30
CA VAL A 162 -14.31 -7.24 12.02
C VAL A 162 -15.50 -6.37 12.39
N TRP A 163 -15.31 -5.34 13.21
CA TRP A 163 -16.38 -4.40 13.51
C TRP A 163 -16.72 -3.56 12.29
N THR A 164 -18.01 -3.48 11.96
CA THR A 164 -18.50 -2.69 10.82
C THR A 164 -19.71 -1.84 11.23
N GLY A 165 -20.72 -2.42 11.87
CA GLY A 165 -22.00 -1.71 12.08
C GLY A 165 -22.74 -1.38 10.77
N THR A 166 -22.33 -1.99 9.66
CA THR A 166 -22.71 -1.60 8.30
C THR A 166 -23.40 -2.77 7.60
N ASN A 167 -24.42 -2.47 6.79
CA ASN A 167 -25.00 -3.43 5.86
C ASN A 167 -24.17 -3.54 4.55
N PHE A 168 -24.60 -4.38 3.62
CA PHE A 168 -23.84 -4.61 2.38
C PHE A 168 -23.95 -3.46 1.37
N GLU A 169 -24.86 -2.51 1.59
CA GLU A 169 -25.05 -1.31 0.76
C GLU A 169 -24.26 -0.09 1.29
N GLY A 170 -23.47 -0.28 2.35
CA GLY A 170 -22.63 0.76 2.94
C GLY A 170 -23.33 1.67 3.94
N PHE A 171 -24.60 1.40 4.26
CA PHE A 171 -25.36 2.10 5.30
C PHE A 171 -25.14 1.49 6.68
N GLY A 172 -25.29 2.30 7.72
CA GLY A 172 -25.50 1.83 9.08
C GLY A 172 -26.68 0.88 9.14
N ARG A 173 -26.48 -0.28 9.77
CA ARG A 173 -27.58 -1.21 10.01
C ARG A 173 -28.33 -0.74 11.24
N LEU A 174 -29.56 -0.27 11.03
CA LEU A 174 -30.41 0.31 12.07
C LEU A 174 -30.43 -0.50 13.37
N ASN A 175 -30.01 0.14 14.47
CA ASN A 175 -29.85 -0.39 15.83
C ASN A 175 -28.70 -1.37 16.02
N ASP A 176 -27.95 -1.73 14.99
CA ASP A 176 -26.75 -2.58 15.07
C ASP A 176 -25.49 -1.79 14.62
N GLU A 177 -25.54 -0.46 14.60
CA GLU A 177 -24.37 0.37 14.31
C GLU A 177 -23.36 0.36 15.46
N LEU A 178 -22.13 0.79 15.18
CA LEU A 178 -21.10 0.97 16.20
C LEU A 178 -21.52 2.06 17.19
N GLY A 179 -21.21 1.86 18.47
CA GLY A 179 -21.55 2.81 19.53
C GLY A 179 -23.02 2.85 19.94
N THR A 180 -23.86 1.97 19.39
CA THR A 180 -25.26 1.89 19.81
C THR A 180 -25.39 1.26 21.20
N ASN A 181 -26.52 1.52 21.86
CA ASN A 181 -26.87 0.87 23.12
C ASN A 181 -27.30 -0.59 22.93
N ASN A 182 -27.45 -1.07 21.68
CA ASN A 182 -27.63 -2.47 21.40
C ASN A 182 -26.29 -3.19 21.59
N PRO A 183 -26.24 -4.29 22.37
CA PRO A 183 -25.00 -5.01 22.56
C PRO A 183 -24.42 -5.59 21.26
N HIS A 184 -25.19 -5.77 20.19
CA HIS A 184 -24.76 -6.59 19.06
C HIS A 184 -24.50 -5.82 17.76
N PRO A 185 -23.50 -4.90 17.69
CA PRO A 185 -23.16 -4.26 16.43
C PRO A 185 -22.82 -5.27 15.34
N VAL A 186 -23.08 -4.88 14.08
CA VAL A 186 -22.77 -5.71 12.92
C VAL A 186 -21.27 -5.96 12.82
N ARG A 187 -20.93 -7.18 12.40
CA ARG A 187 -19.57 -7.61 12.12
C ARG A 187 -19.44 -8.21 10.75
N GLY A 188 -18.30 -7.95 10.13
CA GLY A 188 -17.80 -8.67 8.98
C GLY A 188 -16.96 -9.89 9.37
N ILE A 189 -16.68 -10.73 8.37
CA ILE A 189 -15.77 -11.88 8.46
C ILE A 189 -14.67 -11.68 7.43
N ALA A 190 -13.42 -11.58 7.86
CA ALA A 190 -12.29 -11.27 6.97
C ALA A 190 -11.75 -12.47 6.19
N ASN A 191 -11.70 -13.67 6.79
CA ASN A 191 -10.86 -14.77 6.31
C ASN A 191 -11.55 -16.14 6.21
N LEU A 192 -12.83 -16.18 5.87
CA LEU A 192 -13.60 -17.41 5.67
C LEU A 192 -13.91 -17.63 4.18
N SER A 193 -13.15 -18.53 3.55
CA SER A 193 -13.21 -18.79 2.11
C SER A 193 -14.62 -19.17 1.65
N GLY A 194 -15.08 -18.55 0.56
CA GLY A 194 -16.42 -18.74 0.00
C GLY A 194 -17.55 -18.00 0.74
N ILE A 195 -17.25 -17.32 1.85
CA ILE A 195 -18.21 -16.53 2.64
C ILE A 195 -17.78 -15.06 2.69
N SER A 196 -16.49 -14.80 2.94
CA SER A 196 -15.88 -13.46 3.06
C SER A 196 -15.74 -12.68 1.75
N THR A 197 -16.37 -13.13 0.67
CA THR A 197 -16.48 -12.41 -0.61
C THR A 197 -17.93 -12.09 -0.98
N GLY A 198 -18.91 -12.65 -0.26
CA GLY A 198 -20.31 -12.21 -0.32
C GLY A 198 -20.61 -11.26 0.83
N GLN A 199 -21.89 -10.99 1.09
CA GLN A 199 -22.35 -10.01 2.09
C GLN A 199 -21.72 -10.17 3.48
N SER A 200 -21.26 -11.36 3.85
CA SER A 200 -20.61 -11.63 5.14
C SER A 200 -19.25 -10.95 5.32
N TRP A 201 -18.62 -10.45 4.26
CA TRP A 201 -17.39 -9.66 4.38
C TRP A 201 -17.62 -8.42 5.27
N ILE A 202 -18.80 -7.78 5.15
CA ILE A 202 -19.19 -6.58 5.92
C ILE A 202 -20.30 -6.87 6.94
N ALA A 203 -21.24 -7.76 6.63
CA ALA A 203 -22.46 -8.01 7.39
C ALA A 203 -22.70 -9.51 7.64
N GLY A 204 -21.73 -10.18 8.26
CA GLY A 204 -21.73 -11.62 8.54
C GLY A 204 -22.30 -12.05 9.90
N SER A 205 -22.88 -11.14 10.70
CA SER A 205 -23.22 -11.39 12.12
C SER A 205 -24.05 -12.66 12.41
N PHE A 206 -23.61 -13.43 13.40
CA PHE A 206 -24.36 -14.49 14.09
C PHE A 206 -24.52 -14.12 15.58
N ASN A 207 -25.75 -13.77 15.99
CA ASN A 207 -26.08 -13.05 17.23
C ASN A 207 -26.18 -13.95 18.49
N ILE A 208 -25.07 -14.48 18.99
CA ILE A 208 -25.05 -15.11 20.33
C ILE A 208 -23.79 -14.70 21.11
N GLY A 209 -23.98 -14.08 22.27
CA GLY A 209 -22.95 -13.93 23.32
C GLY A 209 -21.81 -12.93 23.06
N ILE A 210 -21.89 -12.13 21.98
CA ILE A 210 -20.88 -11.14 21.63
C ILE A 210 -21.47 -9.75 21.77
N ASP A 211 -20.93 -8.95 22.69
CA ASP A 211 -21.36 -7.56 22.88
C ASP A 211 -20.33 -6.53 22.36
N SER A 212 -20.67 -5.24 22.44
CA SER A 212 -19.82 -4.12 22.00
C SER A 212 -18.54 -3.95 22.81
N SER A 213 -18.37 -4.64 23.95
CA SER A 213 -17.14 -4.64 24.74
C SER A 213 -16.06 -5.58 24.20
N PHE A 214 -16.41 -6.52 23.31
CA PHE A 214 -15.46 -7.42 22.68
C PHE A 214 -14.45 -6.67 21.80
N LEU A 215 -13.20 -7.15 21.84
CA LEU A 215 -12.14 -6.61 21.01
C LEU A 215 -12.09 -7.36 19.68
N PHE A 216 -12.38 -6.66 18.58
CA PHE A 216 -12.22 -7.16 17.22
C PHE A 216 -11.43 -6.19 16.37
N ALA A 217 -10.96 -6.69 15.22
CA ALA A 217 -10.29 -5.86 14.23
C ALA A 217 -11.28 -4.91 13.53
N MET A 218 -10.76 -4.00 12.73
CA MET A 218 -11.53 -3.14 11.84
C MET A 218 -10.97 -3.23 10.42
N TYR A 219 -11.80 -2.97 9.41
CA TYR A 219 -11.26 -2.68 8.09
C TYR A 219 -10.81 -1.23 8.05
N GLY A 220 -9.64 -0.98 7.47
CA GLY A 220 -9.14 0.34 7.16
C GLY A 220 -9.05 0.57 5.67
N MET A 221 -9.43 1.77 5.20
CA MET A 221 -9.36 2.17 3.81
C MET A 221 -8.64 3.51 3.67
N SER A 222 -7.75 3.61 2.68
CA SER A 222 -7.06 4.86 2.37
C SER A 222 -7.97 5.89 1.69
N GLY A 223 -7.53 7.14 1.70
CA GLY A 223 -7.91 8.10 0.67
C GLY A 223 -7.42 7.66 -0.72
N THR A 224 -7.78 8.41 -1.76
CA THR A 224 -7.33 8.11 -3.12
C THR A 224 -5.82 8.32 -3.24
N LEU A 225 -5.12 7.28 -3.66
CA LEU A 225 -3.69 7.28 -4.00
C LEU A 225 -3.52 7.40 -5.51
N THR A 226 -2.35 7.84 -5.95
CA THR A 226 -2.00 7.93 -7.37
C THR A 226 -0.70 7.18 -7.62
N VAL A 227 -0.64 6.37 -8.67
CA VAL A 227 0.60 5.69 -9.06
C VAL A 227 1.64 6.73 -9.47
N PRO A 228 2.82 6.77 -8.84
CA PRO A 228 3.84 7.76 -9.16
C PRO A 228 4.28 7.70 -10.63
N SER A 229 4.35 8.86 -11.28
CA SER A 229 5.01 8.99 -12.57
C SER A 229 6.52 9.00 -12.38
N VAL A 230 7.20 7.97 -12.86
CA VAL A 230 8.66 8.01 -13.02
C VAL A 230 8.99 9.03 -14.11
N VAL A 231 9.30 10.25 -13.69
CA VAL A 231 9.94 11.23 -14.57
C VAL A 231 11.33 10.70 -14.86
N ALA A 232 11.60 10.30 -16.11
CA ALA A 232 12.97 10.00 -16.52
C ALA A 232 13.84 11.22 -16.17
N PRO A 233 15.02 11.04 -15.53
CA PRO A 233 15.90 12.17 -15.29
C PRO A 233 16.14 12.85 -16.63
N SER A 234 15.89 14.16 -16.71
CA SER A 234 16.27 14.92 -17.88
C SER A 234 17.76 14.74 -18.06
N THR A 235 18.16 13.96 -19.07
CA THR A 235 19.54 13.98 -19.56
C THR A 235 19.86 15.45 -19.78
N PRO A 236 20.87 16.02 -19.11
CA PRO A 236 21.31 17.36 -19.44
C PRO A 236 21.68 17.35 -20.93
N GLU A 237 20.91 18.04 -21.76
CA GLU A 237 21.39 18.32 -23.10
C GLU A 237 22.71 19.07 -22.95
N PRO A 238 23.79 18.64 -23.63
CA PRO A 238 25.00 19.43 -23.64
C PRO A 238 24.67 20.72 -24.38
N ASN A 239 24.44 21.79 -23.61
CA ASN A 239 24.26 23.14 -24.15
C ASN A 239 25.38 23.40 -25.17
N GLY A 240 25.00 23.53 -26.44
CA GLY A 240 25.92 23.82 -27.51
C GLY A 240 26.69 25.11 -27.23
N LEU A 241 28.02 25.03 -27.31
CA LEU A 241 28.86 26.22 -27.49
C LEU A 241 29.69 26.02 -28.75
N LEU A 242 29.34 26.82 -29.77
CA LEU A 242 30.06 26.95 -31.03
C LEU A 242 31.52 27.30 -30.76
N GLY A 243 32.43 26.42 -31.19
CA GLY A 243 33.86 26.70 -31.30
C GLY A 243 34.35 26.27 -32.67
N LEU A 244 34.40 27.22 -33.62
CA LEU A 244 35.14 27.06 -34.87
C LEU A 244 36.61 26.76 -34.56
N LEU A 245 37.15 25.65 -35.06
CA LEU A 245 38.53 25.60 -35.52
C LEU A 245 38.61 24.84 -36.84
N THR A 246 39.01 25.60 -37.86
CA THR A 246 39.41 25.19 -39.19
C THR A 246 40.49 24.12 -39.17
N LEU A 247 40.33 23.04 -39.94
CA LEU A 247 41.49 22.28 -40.43
C LEU A 247 41.30 21.86 -41.89
N ARG A 248 41.83 22.69 -42.79
CA ARG A 248 42.33 22.25 -44.10
C ARG A 248 43.73 21.67 -43.89
N GLY A 249 43.98 20.50 -44.47
CA GLY A 249 45.25 19.78 -44.52
C GLY A 249 44.95 18.29 -44.53
N LEU A 250 44.71 17.64 -45.68
CA LEU A 250 45.67 17.22 -46.72
C LEU A 250 46.80 16.33 -46.16
N ILE A 251 47.05 15.23 -46.89
CA ILE A 251 48.04 14.13 -46.80
C ILE A 251 47.34 12.82 -46.40
N LEU A 252 46.82 12.01 -47.33
CA LEU A 252 47.48 11.21 -48.37
C LEU A 252 48.37 10.08 -47.82
N ALA A 253 47.84 8.85 -47.94
CA ALA A 253 48.48 7.54 -48.10
C ALA A 253 49.49 7.05 -47.03
N GLY A 254 49.06 6.05 -46.25
CA GLY A 254 49.93 5.11 -45.54
C GLY A 254 49.91 3.73 -46.20
N THR A 255 50.92 3.47 -47.02
CA THR A 255 51.65 2.19 -47.19
C THR A 255 50.86 0.86 -47.22
N VAL A 256 50.77 0.26 -48.41
CA VAL A 256 50.80 -1.21 -48.57
C VAL A 256 52.25 -1.64 -48.71
N SER A 257 52.74 -2.41 -47.74
CA SER A 257 54.00 -3.16 -47.85
C SER A 257 53.76 -4.46 -48.62
N LYS A 258 54.67 -4.78 -49.57
CA LYS A 258 55.15 -6.11 -50.03
C LYS A 258 55.12 -6.31 -51.55
N SER A 259 56.32 -6.39 -52.15
CA SER A 259 56.84 -7.55 -52.92
C SER A 259 58.20 -7.14 -53.51
N ARG A 260 59.32 -7.85 -53.20
CA ARG A 260 59.93 -8.91 -54.03
C ARG A 260 60.01 -8.48 -55.50
N LYS A 261 61.15 -8.30 -56.16
CA LYS A 261 62.52 -8.85 -56.06
C LYS A 261 63.52 -7.79 -56.51
#